data_AF-A0A4Q5TPS1-F1
#
_entry.id   AF-A0A4Q5TPS1-F1
#
_cell.length_a   1.000
_cell.length_b   1.000
_cell.length_c   1.000
_cell.angle_alpha   90.00
_cell.angle_beta   90.00
_cell.angle_gamma   90.00
#
_symmetry.space_group_name_H-M   'P 1'
#
loop_
_entity.id
_entity.type
_entity.pdbx_description
1 polymer ?
#
loop_
_entity_poly.entity_id
_entity_poly.type
_entity_poly.pdbx_seq_one_letter_code
_entity_poly.pdbx_strand_id
1 'polypeptide(L)'
;MKRIFATATVFVTLGFVKLAEDIISTLGLSQYTARTYILGNLAGDFSNDGETTFQEDDGADMYSEINHFKTPYVKDLKAIITGDKVAYAKSLCEYVKTFVNSEEFAAQYQGKREKAKPTQEPWRPDAEQMAAFRKDLKDSEKSLADMKKEKTMAAYIPQMEEGVKKQRQQLAGYEDPHPNLTKWQRAYPADPAVMVKARLEEYLLLVGSVDFNATLTETGRKKKFTNPDYEKKSRKWKAMYRAGREVNTAVTAFVKEWLKGEIVAKQKVKMPAGDNSTGTASGSTFTKKELVEQVLTGDSSSTNSSDSPGKKQKKSSLLIRKLKDKIN
;
A
#
# COMPACT_ATOMS: atom_id res chain seq x y z
N MET A 1 5.14 -23.06 -58.94
CA MET A 1 5.29 -23.31 -57.49
C MET A 1 5.63 -22.01 -56.77
N LYS A 2 4.65 -21.34 -56.16
CA LYS A 2 4.86 -20.21 -55.25
C LYS A 2 4.03 -20.47 -54.00
N ARG A 3 4.71 -20.70 -52.87
CA ARG A 3 4.07 -20.96 -51.57
C ARG A 3 3.68 -19.63 -50.94
N ILE A 4 2.39 -19.45 -50.70
CA ILE A 4 1.84 -18.37 -49.89
C ILE A 4 1.89 -18.83 -48.43
N PHE A 5 2.76 -18.23 -47.63
CA PHE A 5 2.70 -18.36 -46.17
C PHE A 5 1.67 -17.36 -45.66
N ALA A 6 0.52 -17.88 -45.23
CA ALA A 6 -0.48 -17.09 -44.51
C ALA A 6 0.00 -16.90 -43.06
N THR A 7 0.30 -15.64 -42.72
CA THR A 7 0.50 -15.17 -41.35
C THR A 7 -0.78 -15.34 -40.53
N ALA A 8 -0.82 -16.36 -39.68
CA ALA A 8 -1.81 -16.51 -38.63
C ALA A 8 -1.47 -15.59 -37.46
N THR A 9 -1.84 -14.32 -37.56
CA THR A 9 -1.72 -13.36 -36.45
C THR A 9 -2.88 -13.57 -35.47
N VAL A 10 -2.61 -14.43 -34.48
CA VAL A 10 -3.12 -14.46 -33.09
C VAL A 10 -4.42 -13.66 -32.83
N PHE A 11 -5.56 -14.33 -32.99
CA PHE A 11 -6.90 -13.91 -32.53
C PHE A 11 -7.18 -14.36 -31.08
N VAL A 12 -6.15 -14.41 -30.22
CA VAL A 12 -6.24 -15.01 -28.88
C VAL A 12 -6.62 -13.99 -27.79
N THR A 13 -6.53 -12.68 -28.02
CA THR A 13 -6.70 -11.69 -26.94
C THR A 13 -8.16 -11.40 -26.53
N LEU A 14 -9.14 -11.56 -27.43
CA LEU A 14 -10.52 -11.14 -27.17
C LEU A 14 -11.30 -12.05 -26.19
N GLY A 15 -10.97 -13.35 -26.12
CA GLY A 15 -11.63 -14.28 -25.18
C GLY A 15 -11.23 -14.06 -23.72
N PHE A 16 -10.00 -13.61 -23.47
CA PHE A 16 -9.46 -13.45 -22.11
C PHE A 16 -9.99 -12.21 -21.38
N VAL A 17 -10.35 -11.15 -22.13
CA VAL A 17 -10.90 -9.91 -21.54
C VAL A 17 -12.27 -10.16 -20.91
N LYS A 18 -13.13 -11.00 -21.52
CA LYS A 18 -14.46 -11.33 -20.97
C LYS A 18 -14.41 -12.13 -19.66
N LEU A 19 -13.43 -13.03 -19.52
CA LEU A 19 -13.22 -13.82 -18.30
C LEU A 19 -12.74 -12.97 -17.11
N ALA A 20 -11.97 -11.91 -17.37
CA ALA A 20 -11.47 -10.99 -16.35
C ALA A 20 -12.54 -9.98 -15.87
N GLU A 21 -13.52 -9.61 -16.70
CA GLU A 21 -14.68 -8.81 -16.26
C GLU A 21 -15.57 -9.59 -15.28
N ASP A 22 -15.72 -10.88 -15.52
CA ASP A 22 -16.67 -11.73 -14.79
C ASP A 22 -16.19 -12.09 -13.38
N ILE A 23 -14.88 -12.29 -13.19
CA ILE A 23 -14.35 -12.73 -11.89
C ILE A 23 -14.62 -11.71 -10.77
N ILE A 24 -14.41 -10.42 -11.01
CA ILE A 24 -14.61 -9.38 -9.98
C ILE A 24 -16.08 -9.25 -9.59
N SER A 25 -16.97 -9.30 -10.60
CA SER A 25 -18.41 -9.29 -10.40
C SER A 25 -18.88 -10.54 -9.64
N THR A 26 -18.30 -11.70 -9.96
CA THR A 26 -18.58 -12.98 -9.27
C THR A 26 -18.12 -12.96 -7.81
N LEU A 27 -17.05 -12.22 -7.50
CA LEU A 27 -16.63 -11.95 -6.11
C LEU A 27 -17.56 -10.95 -5.38
N GLY A 28 -18.54 -10.38 -6.07
CA GLY A 28 -19.42 -9.34 -5.54
C GLY A 28 -18.71 -8.02 -5.28
N LEU A 29 -17.62 -7.75 -6.02
CA LEU A 29 -16.80 -6.55 -5.89
C LEU A 29 -17.05 -5.61 -7.07
N SER A 30 -16.90 -4.30 -6.86
CA SER A 30 -16.80 -3.35 -7.98
C SER A 30 -15.38 -3.34 -8.55
N GLN A 31 -15.25 -3.05 -9.85
CA GLN A 31 -13.96 -2.88 -10.52
C GLN A 31 -13.08 -1.84 -9.80
N TYR A 32 -13.68 -0.71 -9.40
CA TYR A 32 -12.99 0.32 -8.61
C TYR A 32 -12.45 -0.24 -7.28
N THR A 33 -13.27 -1.00 -6.55
CA THR A 33 -12.88 -1.60 -5.28
C THR A 33 -11.72 -2.55 -5.49
N ALA A 34 -11.84 -3.52 -6.40
CA ALA A 34 -10.80 -4.49 -6.69
C ALA A 34 -9.46 -3.82 -7.02
N ARG A 35 -9.47 -2.87 -7.96
CA ARG A 35 -8.27 -2.13 -8.38
C ARG A 35 -7.64 -1.36 -7.22
N THR A 36 -8.46 -0.74 -6.37
CA THR A 36 -7.99 0.00 -5.19
C THR A 36 -7.30 -0.91 -4.18
N TYR A 37 -7.88 -2.07 -3.88
CA TYR A 37 -7.27 -3.06 -2.97
C TYR A 37 -5.99 -3.66 -3.56
N ILE A 38 -5.97 -3.96 -4.87
CA ILE A 38 -4.77 -4.49 -5.55
C ILE A 38 -3.64 -3.45 -5.49
N LEU A 39 -3.91 -2.21 -5.92
CA LEU A 39 -2.90 -1.15 -5.88
C LEU A 39 -2.43 -0.85 -4.45
N GLY A 40 -3.34 -0.83 -3.47
CA GLY A 40 -3.00 -0.60 -2.06
C GLY A 40 -2.14 -1.71 -1.46
N ASN A 41 -2.43 -2.98 -1.77
CA ASN A 41 -1.63 -4.10 -1.28
C ASN A 41 -0.27 -4.23 -1.98
N LEU A 42 -0.18 -3.79 -3.24
CA LEU A 42 1.09 -3.76 -3.97
C LEU A 42 1.97 -2.59 -3.48
N ALA A 43 1.44 -1.37 -3.59
CA ALA A 43 2.19 -0.14 -3.42
C ALA A 43 2.07 0.49 -2.00
N GLY A 44 1.27 -0.08 -1.11
CA GLY A 44 1.06 0.44 0.25
C GLY A 44 -0.03 1.52 0.34
N ASP A 45 -0.18 2.06 1.56
CA ASP A 45 -1.00 3.25 1.78
C ASP A 45 -0.14 4.46 1.41
N PHE A 46 -0.60 5.30 0.49
CA PHE A 46 0.12 6.50 0.05
C PHE A 46 -0.17 7.68 1.01
N SER A 47 -0.41 7.36 2.28
CA SER A 47 -0.83 8.29 3.33
C SER A 47 0.36 9.08 3.86
N ASN A 48 1.04 9.80 2.97
CA ASN A 48 1.49 11.19 3.15
C ASN A 48 2.04 11.67 4.51
N ASP A 49 2.95 10.93 5.13
CA ASP A 49 3.72 11.42 6.28
C ASP A 49 5.25 11.29 6.10
N GLY A 50 5.73 10.64 5.03
CA GLY A 50 7.15 10.30 4.92
C GLY A 50 7.62 9.33 6.02
N GLU A 51 6.69 8.83 6.82
CA GLU A 51 6.84 7.83 7.89
C GLU A 51 6.18 6.49 7.53
N THR A 52 5.53 6.37 6.36
CA THR A 52 5.38 5.08 5.67
C THR A 52 6.77 4.58 5.27
N THR A 53 7.57 4.24 6.26
CA THR A 53 8.70 3.36 6.14
C THR A 53 8.16 2.10 5.48
N PHE A 54 8.70 1.79 4.32
CA PHE A 54 9.07 0.41 4.02
C PHE A 54 10.08 0.04 5.11
N GLN A 55 9.58 -0.14 6.32
CA GLN A 55 10.36 -0.65 7.41
C GLN A 55 10.80 -2.00 6.88
N GLU A 56 12.11 -2.19 6.80
CA GLU A 56 12.66 -3.54 6.67
C GLU A 56 11.97 -4.32 7.77
N ASP A 57 11.02 -5.16 7.34
CA ASP A 57 10.03 -5.80 8.17
C ASP A 57 10.82 -6.74 9.10
N ASP A 58 11.27 -6.20 10.23
CA ASP A 58 11.94 -6.92 11.30
C ASP A 58 10.95 -7.79 12.07
N GLY A 59 9.71 -7.92 11.55
CA GLY A 59 8.73 -8.92 11.92
C GLY A 59 8.11 -8.69 13.29
N ALA A 60 8.24 -7.48 13.84
CA ALA A 60 7.98 -7.25 15.26
C ALA A 60 6.60 -6.66 15.58
N ASP A 61 5.92 -5.94 14.66
CA ASP A 61 4.68 -5.26 15.04
C ASP A 61 3.46 -5.65 14.19
N MET A 62 2.62 -6.50 14.79
CA MET A 62 1.28 -6.86 14.33
C MET A 62 0.43 -5.64 13.93
N TYR A 63 0.67 -4.45 14.53
CA TYR A 63 -0.07 -3.23 14.20
C TYR A 63 0.33 -2.59 12.87
N SER A 64 1.58 -2.74 12.41
CA SER A 64 2.05 -2.21 11.12
C SER A 64 1.35 -2.90 9.93
N GLU A 65 1.16 -4.22 10.01
CA GLU A 65 0.51 -5.00 8.95
C GLU A 65 -0.99 -4.70 8.81
N ILE A 66 -1.66 -4.28 9.89
CA ILE A 66 -3.09 -3.89 9.88
C ILE A 66 -3.31 -2.73 8.91
N ASN A 67 -2.33 -1.83 8.82
CA ASN A 67 -2.45 -0.62 8.01
C ASN A 67 -2.18 -0.89 6.53
N HIS A 68 -1.37 -1.91 6.19
CA HIS A 68 -0.87 -2.10 4.83
C HIS A 68 -1.49 -3.29 4.06
N PHE A 69 -1.84 -4.40 4.72
CA PHE A 69 -2.47 -5.54 4.03
C PHE A 69 -3.98 -5.59 4.28
N LYS A 70 -4.75 -5.24 3.26
CA LYS A 70 -6.21 -5.16 3.31
C LYS A 70 -6.84 -6.21 2.39
N THR A 71 -7.72 -7.04 2.93
CA THR A 71 -8.51 -8.00 2.13
C THR A 71 -9.92 -7.44 1.92
N PRO A 72 -10.42 -7.34 0.68
CA PRO A 72 -11.78 -6.88 0.46
C PRO A 72 -12.79 -7.88 1.05
N TYR A 73 -13.97 -7.37 1.42
CA TYR A 73 -15.08 -8.22 1.79
C TYR A 73 -15.69 -8.84 0.53
N VAL A 74 -15.65 -10.17 0.44
CA VAL A 74 -16.21 -10.94 -0.68
C VAL A 74 -17.55 -11.53 -0.22
N LYS A 75 -18.64 -11.05 -0.81
CA LYS A 75 -20.02 -11.41 -0.41
C LYS A 75 -20.27 -12.92 -0.53
N ASP A 76 -19.86 -13.49 -1.66
CA ASP A 76 -20.15 -14.88 -2.03
C ASP A 76 -18.99 -15.85 -1.74
N LEU A 77 -18.13 -15.48 -0.78
CA LEU A 77 -16.93 -16.26 -0.44
C LEU A 77 -17.24 -17.71 -0.07
N LYS A 78 -18.36 -17.98 0.61
CA LYS A 78 -18.77 -19.35 0.96
C LYS A 78 -19.03 -20.20 -0.29
N ALA A 79 -19.74 -19.65 -1.28
CA ALA A 79 -20.05 -20.34 -2.52
C ALA A 79 -18.77 -20.65 -3.32
N ILE A 80 -17.83 -19.70 -3.35
CA ILE A 80 -16.52 -19.87 -3.99
C ILE A 80 -15.69 -20.97 -3.32
N ILE A 81 -15.68 -21.01 -1.98
CA ILE A 81 -14.94 -22.03 -1.23
C ILE A 81 -15.51 -23.44 -1.48
N THR A 82 -16.84 -23.57 -1.62
CA THR A 82 -17.49 -24.85 -1.93
C THR A 82 -17.36 -25.26 -3.40
N GLY A 83 -17.08 -24.32 -4.30
CA GLY A 83 -16.81 -24.57 -5.72
C GLY A 83 -15.32 -24.78 -6.01
N ASP A 84 -14.90 -24.44 -7.24
CA ASP A 84 -13.50 -24.56 -7.67
C ASP A 84 -12.66 -23.33 -7.28
N LYS A 85 -12.35 -23.21 -5.99
CA LYS A 85 -11.52 -22.12 -5.46
C LYS A 85 -10.15 -21.99 -6.14
N VAL A 86 -9.61 -23.07 -6.73
CA VAL A 86 -8.33 -23.03 -7.45
C VAL A 86 -8.48 -22.31 -8.79
N ALA A 87 -9.55 -22.60 -9.54
CA ALA A 87 -9.88 -21.86 -10.75
C ALA A 87 -10.14 -20.37 -10.46
N TYR A 88 -10.93 -20.06 -9.42
CA TYR A 88 -11.17 -18.67 -9.00
C TYR A 88 -9.87 -17.92 -8.67
N ALA A 89 -8.96 -18.56 -7.93
CA ALA A 89 -7.67 -17.97 -7.60
C ALA A 89 -6.80 -17.69 -8.84
N LYS A 90 -6.74 -18.62 -9.79
CA LYS A 90 -6.03 -18.42 -11.06
C LYS A 90 -6.63 -17.25 -11.86
N SER A 91 -7.95 -17.19 -12.00
CA SER A 91 -8.62 -16.08 -12.69
C SER A 91 -8.37 -14.74 -12.01
N LEU A 92 -8.32 -14.70 -10.68
CA LEU A 92 -7.95 -13.48 -9.95
C LEU A 92 -6.49 -13.08 -10.18
N CYS A 93 -5.56 -14.05 -10.21
CA CYS A 93 -4.16 -13.80 -10.55
C CYS A 93 -4.01 -13.20 -11.95
N GLU A 94 -4.73 -13.73 -12.94
CA GLU A 94 -4.76 -13.17 -14.29
C GLU A 94 -5.33 -11.76 -14.29
N TYR A 95 -6.45 -11.51 -13.61
CA TYR A 95 -7.00 -10.16 -13.46
C TYR A 95 -5.99 -9.17 -12.88
N VAL A 96 -5.29 -9.56 -11.81
CA VAL A 96 -4.24 -8.74 -11.18
C VAL A 96 -3.13 -8.44 -12.18
N LYS A 97 -2.67 -9.44 -12.92
CA LYS A 97 -1.65 -9.28 -13.96
C LYS A 97 -2.13 -8.37 -15.08
N THR A 98 -3.34 -8.53 -15.58
CA THR A 98 -3.93 -7.63 -16.59
C THR A 98 -4.01 -6.20 -16.07
N PHE A 99 -4.48 -6.00 -14.84
CA PHE A 99 -4.57 -4.68 -14.22
C PHE A 99 -3.19 -4.03 -14.08
N VAL A 100 -2.18 -4.74 -13.59
CA VAL A 100 -0.80 -4.22 -13.48
C VAL A 100 -0.23 -3.80 -14.85
N ASN A 101 -0.65 -4.47 -15.92
CA ASN A 101 -0.26 -4.16 -17.29
C ASN A 101 -1.13 -3.07 -17.95
N SER A 102 -2.04 -2.44 -17.21
CA SER A 102 -3.00 -1.50 -17.78
C SER A 102 -2.59 -0.03 -17.74
N GLU A 103 -3.22 0.78 -18.59
CA GLU A 103 -3.11 2.25 -18.55
C GLU A 103 -3.65 2.79 -17.22
N GLU A 104 -4.75 2.21 -16.71
CA GLU A 104 -5.39 2.62 -15.46
C GLU A 104 -4.47 2.41 -14.26
N PHE A 105 -3.74 1.29 -14.20
CA PHE A 105 -2.76 1.08 -13.13
C PHE A 105 -1.63 2.09 -13.19
N ALA A 106 -1.07 2.34 -14.39
CA ALA A 106 -0.01 3.33 -14.55
C ALA A 106 -0.47 4.73 -14.11
N ALA A 107 -1.66 5.15 -14.51
CA ALA A 107 -2.24 6.44 -14.13
C ALA A 107 -2.51 6.53 -12.63
N GLN A 108 -3.11 5.50 -12.02
CA GLN A 108 -3.40 5.49 -10.59
C GLN A 108 -2.12 5.47 -9.75
N TYR A 109 -1.14 4.66 -10.13
CA TYR A 109 0.15 4.59 -9.44
C TYR A 109 0.86 5.94 -9.48
N GLN A 110 1.01 6.53 -10.68
CA GLN A 110 1.68 7.81 -10.85
C GLN A 110 0.94 8.93 -10.11
N GLY A 111 -0.39 8.96 -10.19
CA GLY A 111 -1.20 9.95 -9.47
C GLY A 111 -1.06 9.86 -7.96
N LYS A 112 -0.94 8.64 -7.40
CA LYS A 112 -0.68 8.46 -5.96
C LYS A 112 0.77 8.80 -5.58
N ARG A 113 1.74 8.41 -6.41
CA ARG A 113 3.17 8.67 -6.22
C ARG A 113 3.45 10.18 -6.15
N GLU A 114 2.90 10.97 -7.06
CA GLU A 114 3.06 12.43 -7.05
C GLU A 114 2.39 13.08 -5.83
N LYS A 115 1.22 12.59 -5.41
CA LYS A 115 0.55 13.09 -4.20
C LYS A 115 1.33 12.81 -2.90
N ALA A 116 2.05 11.69 -2.85
CA ALA A 116 2.87 11.30 -1.72
C ALA A 116 4.28 11.92 -1.73
N LYS A 117 4.60 12.74 -2.75
CA LYS A 117 5.93 13.34 -2.89
C LYS A 117 6.17 14.34 -1.74
N PRO A 118 7.27 14.19 -0.97
CA PRO A 118 7.60 15.12 0.09
C PRO A 118 7.73 16.55 -0.43
N THR A 119 7.19 17.50 0.33
CA THR A 119 7.27 18.94 0.01
C THR A 119 8.32 19.67 0.83
N GLN A 120 8.83 19.02 1.90
CA GLN A 120 9.81 19.59 2.81
C GLN A 120 10.80 18.50 3.26
N GLU A 121 12.03 18.91 3.48
CA GLU A 121 13.08 18.10 4.10
C GLU A 121 13.21 18.46 5.58
N PRO A 122 13.61 17.51 6.44
CA PRO A 122 13.87 17.82 7.84
C PRO A 122 15.05 18.78 7.97
N TRP A 123 15.11 19.49 9.10
CA TRP A 123 16.29 20.28 9.43
C TRP A 123 17.53 19.39 9.44
N ARG A 124 18.62 19.91 8.86
CA ARG A 124 19.91 19.22 8.80
C ARG A 124 21.00 20.15 9.31
N PRO A 125 22.01 19.59 10.02
CA PRO A 125 23.23 20.32 10.30
C PRO A 125 23.88 20.82 8.99
N ASP A 126 24.50 21.99 9.05
CA ASP A 126 25.29 22.50 7.93
C ASP A 126 26.62 21.74 7.76
N ALA A 127 27.41 22.11 6.75
CA ALA A 127 28.66 21.42 6.44
C ALA A 127 29.70 21.51 7.59
N GLU A 128 29.71 22.62 8.35
CA GLU A 128 30.64 22.82 9.47
C GLU A 128 30.23 21.96 10.66
N GLN A 129 28.94 21.93 10.97
CA GLN A 129 28.38 21.07 12.01
C GLN A 129 28.57 19.58 11.67
N MET A 130 28.39 19.18 10.42
CA MET A 130 28.67 17.82 9.95
C MET A 130 30.16 17.45 10.06
N ALA A 131 31.05 18.40 9.80
CA ALA A 131 32.48 18.19 10.00
C ALA A 131 32.84 18.01 11.49
N ALA A 132 32.20 18.78 12.38
CA ALA A 132 32.33 18.60 13.83
C ALA A 132 31.85 17.21 14.28
N PHE A 133 30.66 16.78 13.84
CA PHE A 133 30.16 15.44 14.18
C PHE A 133 31.08 14.31 13.70
N ARG A 134 31.63 14.41 12.48
CA ARG A 134 32.60 13.44 11.96
C ARG A 134 33.86 13.37 12.82
N LYS A 135 34.34 14.52 13.28
CA LYS A 135 35.50 14.60 14.16
C LYS A 135 35.21 13.97 15.52
N ASP A 136 34.09 14.33 16.15
CA ASP A 136 33.69 13.81 17.45
C ASP A 136 33.48 12.29 17.44
N LEU A 137 32.90 11.76 16.35
CA LEU A 137 32.75 10.32 16.16
C LEU A 137 34.13 9.63 16.06
N LYS A 138 35.06 10.20 15.30
CA LYS A 138 36.43 9.67 15.16
C LYS A 138 37.19 9.67 16.49
N ASP A 139 37.04 10.72 17.28
CA ASP A 139 37.67 10.84 18.59
C ASP A 139 37.05 9.85 19.59
N SER A 140 35.72 9.66 19.55
CA SER A 140 35.01 8.66 20.36
C SER A 140 35.38 7.22 19.99
N GLU A 141 35.50 6.91 18.69
CA GLU A 141 35.96 5.61 18.20
C GLU A 141 37.38 5.29 18.66
N LYS A 142 38.27 6.29 18.63
CA LYS A 142 39.64 6.15 19.12
C LYS A 142 39.67 5.91 20.63
N SER A 143 38.94 6.70 21.41
CA SER A 143 38.85 6.55 22.87
C SER A 143 38.32 5.16 23.26
N LEU A 144 37.30 4.67 22.57
CA LEU A 144 36.78 3.31 22.75
C LEU A 144 37.81 2.23 22.40
N ALA A 145 38.58 2.41 21.32
CA ALA A 145 39.63 1.47 20.94
C ALA A 145 40.76 1.41 21.98
N ASP A 146 41.16 2.56 22.53
CA ASP A 146 42.20 2.64 23.55
C ASP A 146 41.72 2.03 24.89
N MET A 147 40.48 2.30 25.32
CA MET A 147 39.87 1.65 26.49
C MET A 147 39.78 0.13 26.36
N LYS A 148 39.44 -0.38 25.17
CA LYS A 148 39.44 -1.83 24.90
C LYS A 148 40.82 -2.45 25.04
N LYS A 149 41.88 -1.75 24.63
CA LYS A 149 43.27 -2.21 24.75
C LYS A 149 43.74 -2.19 26.21
N GLU A 150 43.46 -1.11 26.92
CA GLU A 150 43.91 -0.91 28.31
C GLU A 150 43.06 -1.69 29.32
N LYS A 151 41.89 -2.22 28.89
CA LYS A 151 40.91 -2.94 29.73
C LYS A 151 40.42 -2.12 30.94
N THR A 152 40.65 -0.81 30.93
CA THR A 152 40.12 0.12 31.92
C THR A 152 38.61 0.21 31.77
N MET A 153 37.88 0.22 32.87
CA MET A 153 36.43 0.43 32.86
C MET A 153 35.67 -0.60 31.99
N ALA A 154 36.12 -1.87 32.01
CA ALA A 154 35.56 -2.95 31.18
C ALA A 154 34.02 -3.10 31.27
N ALA A 155 33.43 -2.77 32.42
CA ALA A 155 31.97 -2.77 32.63
C ALA A 155 31.23 -1.73 31.77
N TYR A 156 31.89 -0.65 31.36
CA TYR A 156 31.30 0.46 30.59
C TYR A 156 31.54 0.37 29.08
N ILE A 157 32.47 -0.50 28.64
CA ILE A 157 32.79 -0.68 27.21
C ILE A 157 31.52 -0.99 26.37
N PRO A 158 30.61 -1.90 26.78
CA PRO A 158 29.41 -2.18 25.98
C PRO A 158 28.48 -0.96 25.82
N GLN A 159 28.34 -0.15 26.88
CA GLN A 159 27.52 1.07 26.84
C GLN A 159 28.13 2.10 25.87
N MET A 160 29.45 2.24 25.88
CA MET A 160 30.16 3.11 24.96
C MET A 160 30.12 2.63 23.51
N GLU A 161 30.23 1.32 23.26
CA GLU A 161 30.05 0.74 21.93
C GLU A 161 28.67 1.09 21.36
N GLU A 162 27.63 0.93 22.16
CA GLU A 162 26.27 1.29 21.77
C GLU A 162 26.12 2.80 21.53
N GLY A 163 26.79 3.64 22.33
CA GLY A 163 26.86 5.10 22.13
C GLY A 163 27.49 5.49 20.80
N VAL A 164 28.67 4.94 20.49
CA VAL A 164 29.37 5.16 19.21
C VAL A 164 28.56 4.65 18.03
N LYS A 165 27.91 3.48 18.18
CA LYS A 165 27.01 2.93 17.16
C LYS A 165 25.84 3.87 16.87
N LYS A 166 25.18 4.41 17.91
CA LYS A 166 24.09 5.39 17.74
C LYS A 166 24.57 6.69 17.09
N GLN A 167 25.72 7.22 17.48
CA GLN A 167 26.32 8.39 16.84
C GLN A 167 26.62 8.14 15.36
N ARG A 168 27.17 6.97 15.01
CA ARG A 168 27.41 6.59 13.61
C ARG A 168 26.11 6.51 12.81
N GLN A 169 25.07 5.92 13.38
CA GLN A 169 23.75 5.84 12.73
C GLN A 169 23.12 7.23 12.53
N GLN A 170 23.24 8.10 13.52
CA GLN A 170 22.76 9.49 13.41
C GLN A 170 23.50 10.26 12.32
N LEU A 171 24.84 10.16 12.30
CA LEU A 171 25.66 10.81 11.27
C LEU A 171 25.30 10.31 9.88
N ALA A 172 25.17 8.99 9.68
CA ALA A 172 24.76 8.41 8.41
C ALA A 172 23.37 8.91 7.97
N GLY A 173 22.45 9.15 8.92
CA GLY A 173 21.15 9.75 8.65
C GLY A 173 21.20 11.19 8.12
N TYR A 174 22.24 11.95 8.45
CA TYR A 174 22.46 13.31 7.95
C TYR A 174 23.26 13.39 6.65
N GLU A 175 23.93 12.31 6.24
CA GLU A 175 24.72 12.31 5.00
C GLU A 175 23.84 12.34 3.74
N ASP A 176 22.59 11.88 3.85
CA ASP A 176 21.60 12.05 2.79
C ASP A 176 21.16 13.52 2.73
N PRO A 177 21.34 14.22 1.59
CA PRO A 177 20.90 15.61 1.46
C PRO A 177 19.38 15.76 1.38
N HIS A 178 18.66 14.71 1.01
CA HIS A 178 17.22 14.73 0.84
C HIS A 178 16.60 13.44 1.42
N PRO A 179 16.71 13.21 2.74
CA PRO A 179 16.31 11.93 3.34
C PRO A 179 14.83 11.61 3.11
N ASN A 180 13.93 12.61 3.09
CA ASN A 180 12.53 12.35 2.77
C ASN A 180 12.36 11.98 1.30
N LEU A 181 12.99 12.71 0.38
CA LEU A 181 12.95 12.37 -1.04
C LEU A 181 13.53 10.99 -1.34
N THR A 182 14.66 10.62 -0.73
CA THR A 182 15.30 9.32 -0.89
C THR A 182 14.42 8.20 -0.35
N LYS A 183 13.82 8.38 0.84
CA LYS A 183 12.83 7.44 1.38
C LYS A 183 11.65 7.28 0.44
N TRP A 184 11.10 8.39 -0.07
CA TRP A 184 9.99 8.37 -1.03
C TRP A 184 10.34 7.68 -2.35
N GLN A 185 11.53 7.91 -2.92
CA GLN A 185 11.98 7.25 -4.15
C GLN A 185 12.15 5.74 -3.96
N ARG A 186 12.64 5.32 -2.79
CA ARG A 186 12.77 3.90 -2.43
C ARG A 186 11.40 3.26 -2.22
N ALA A 187 10.50 3.96 -1.53
CA ALA A 187 9.15 3.52 -1.24
C ALA A 187 8.28 3.41 -2.49
N TYR A 188 8.39 4.41 -3.37
CA TYR A 188 7.58 4.56 -4.57
C TYR A 188 8.50 4.69 -5.80
N PRO A 189 9.07 3.56 -6.27
CA PRO A 189 9.99 3.58 -7.40
C PRO A 189 9.35 4.18 -8.65
N ALA A 190 10.11 4.93 -9.44
CA ALA A 190 9.60 5.51 -10.68
C ALA A 190 9.09 4.42 -11.66
N ASP A 191 9.76 3.27 -11.68
CA ASP A 191 9.28 2.07 -12.35
C ASP A 191 8.45 1.20 -11.39
N PRO A 192 7.13 1.07 -11.56
CA PRO A 192 6.30 0.23 -10.70
C PRO A 192 6.64 -1.26 -10.80
N ALA A 193 7.34 -1.71 -11.85
CA ALA A 193 7.75 -3.11 -11.99
C ALA A 193 8.65 -3.58 -10.84
N VAL A 194 9.50 -2.69 -10.32
CA VAL A 194 10.38 -2.96 -9.18
C VAL A 194 9.57 -3.36 -7.95
N MET A 195 8.53 -2.59 -7.63
CA MET A 195 7.66 -2.85 -6.50
C MET A 195 6.80 -4.10 -6.71
N VAL A 196 6.22 -4.29 -7.90
CA VAL A 196 5.41 -5.48 -8.18
C VAL A 196 6.26 -6.75 -8.05
N LYS A 197 7.48 -6.74 -8.60
CA LYS A 197 8.41 -7.86 -8.49
C LYS A 197 8.72 -8.20 -7.03
N ALA A 198 9.04 -7.19 -6.21
CA ALA A 198 9.33 -7.39 -4.79
C ALA A 198 8.14 -8.04 -4.05
N ARG A 199 6.90 -7.66 -4.37
CA ARG A 199 5.69 -8.26 -3.77
C ARG A 199 5.43 -9.70 -4.21
N LEU A 200 5.74 -10.03 -5.45
CA LEU A 200 5.67 -11.41 -5.96
C LEU A 200 6.71 -12.30 -5.28
N GLU A 201 7.93 -11.81 -5.09
CA GLU A 201 9.01 -12.51 -4.37
C GLU A 201 8.68 -12.67 -2.88
N GLU A 202 8.15 -11.62 -2.24
CA GLU A 202 7.66 -11.66 -0.85
C GLU A 202 6.59 -12.76 -0.67
N TYR A 203 5.64 -12.86 -1.61
CA TYR A 203 4.64 -13.91 -1.60
C TYR A 203 5.28 -15.32 -1.61
N LEU A 204 6.27 -15.55 -2.49
CA LEU A 204 6.96 -16.84 -2.60
C LEU A 204 7.74 -17.21 -1.32
N LEU A 205 8.35 -16.23 -0.68
CA LEU A 205 9.05 -16.43 0.59
C LEU A 205 8.06 -16.77 1.71
N LEU A 206 6.99 -15.98 1.84
CA LEU A 206 5.99 -16.18 2.88
C LEU A 206 5.28 -17.52 2.74
N VAL A 207 4.83 -17.88 1.53
CA VAL A 207 4.09 -19.14 1.30
C VAL A 207 4.97 -20.37 1.59
N GLY A 208 6.27 -20.28 1.33
CA GLY A 208 7.24 -21.33 1.67
C GLY A 208 7.40 -21.56 3.18
N SER A 209 7.04 -20.56 4.00
CA SER A 209 7.08 -20.63 5.47
C SER A 209 5.74 -21.08 6.10
N VAL A 210 4.69 -21.29 5.31
CA VAL A 210 3.36 -21.65 5.82
C VAL A 210 3.27 -23.15 6.08
N ASP A 211 2.99 -23.50 7.33
CA ASP A 211 2.62 -24.86 7.70
C ASP A 211 1.11 -25.08 7.49
N PHE A 212 0.76 -25.65 6.34
CA PHE A 212 -0.63 -25.99 6.01
C PHE A 212 -1.20 -27.15 6.82
N ASN A 213 -0.38 -27.86 7.62
CA ASN A 213 -0.86 -28.90 8.53
C ASN A 213 -1.12 -28.36 9.94
N ALA A 214 -0.94 -27.05 10.17
CA ALA A 214 -1.17 -26.45 11.47
C ALA A 214 -2.59 -26.73 11.98
N THR A 215 -2.70 -27.18 13.23
CA THR A 215 -3.98 -27.54 13.85
C THR A 215 -4.69 -26.31 14.39
N LEU A 216 -6.02 -26.27 14.23
CA LEU A 216 -6.88 -25.25 14.82
C LEU A 216 -7.75 -25.85 15.93
N THR A 217 -7.97 -25.09 16.99
CA THR A 217 -9.00 -25.33 18.01
C THR A 217 -10.12 -24.30 17.90
N GLU A 218 -11.34 -24.73 18.24
CA GLU A 218 -12.49 -23.84 18.28
C GLU A 218 -12.57 -23.17 19.64
N THR A 219 -12.63 -21.84 19.65
CA THR A 219 -12.88 -21.01 20.83
C THR A 219 -14.11 -20.15 20.55
N GLY A 220 -15.29 -20.68 20.89
CA GLY A 220 -16.57 -20.06 20.54
C GLY A 220 -16.76 -19.98 19.03
N ARG A 221 -16.98 -18.77 18.48
CA ARG A 221 -17.14 -18.54 17.03
C ARG A 221 -15.83 -18.38 16.26
N LYS A 222 -14.68 -18.42 16.95
CA LYS A 222 -13.36 -18.18 16.35
C LYS A 222 -12.55 -19.47 16.35
N LYS A 223 -11.77 -19.68 15.28
CA LYS A 223 -10.74 -20.70 15.23
C LYS A 223 -9.39 -20.09 15.61
N LYS A 224 -8.63 -20.78 16.46
CA LYS A 224 -7.29 -20.39 16.89
C LYS A 224 -6.31 -21.50 16.56
N PHE A 225 -5.08 -21.17 16.23
CA PHE A 225 -3.98 -22.13 16.13
C PHE A 225 -3.68 -22.71 17.51
N THR A 226 -3.44 -24.02 17.55
CA THR A 226 -2.98 -24.68 18.78
C THR A 226 -1.56 -24.26 19.16
N ASN A 227 -0.73 -23.95 18.16
CA ASN A 227 0.63 -23.44 18.35
C ASN A 227 0.60 -21.91 18.58
N PRO A 228 1.03 -21.41 19.76
CA PRO A 228 1.09 -19.97 20.04
C PRO A 228 1.98 -19.18 19.08
N ASP A 229 2.99 -19.80 18.48
CA ASP A 229 3.88 -19.12 17.54
C ASP A 229 3.17 -18.84 16.21
N TYR A 230 2.24 -19.69 15.80
CA TYR A 230 1.38 -19.45 14.64
C TYR A 230 0.37 -18.33 14.88
N GLU A 231 -0.04 -18.12 16.13
CA GLU A 231 -0.85 -16.96 16.49
C GLU A 231 -0.09 -15.63 16.40
N LYS A 232 1.23 -15.65 16.51
CA LYS A 232 2.07 -14.45 16.34
C LYS A 232 2.44 -14.18 14.88
N LYS A 233 2.14 -15.09 13.95
CA LYS A 233 2.44 -14.90 12.52
C LYS A 233 1.62 -13.77 11.91
N SER A 234 2.18 -13.22 10.82
CA SER A 234 1.61 -12.14 10.04
C SER A 234 0.20 -12.44 9.51
N ARG A 235 -0.58 -11.40 9.25
CA ARG A 235 -1.88 -11.48 8.58
C ARG A 235 -1.76 -12.10 7.20
N LYS A 236 -0.69 -11.78 6.46
CA LYS A 236 -0.39 -12.38 5.14
C LYS A 236 -0.18 -13.89 5.27
N TRP A 237 0.64 -14.33 6.22
CA TRP A 237 0.86 -15.76 6.50
C TRP A 237 -0.45 -16.46 6.85
N LYS A 238 -1.26 -15.87 7.73
CA LYS A 238 -2.56 -16.45 8.11
C LYS A 238 -3.56 -16.43 6.94
N ALA A 239 -3.51 -15.45 6.04
CA ALA A 239 -4.34 -15.41 4.83
C ALA A 239 -3.97 -16.53 3.86
N MET A 240 -2.68 -16.77 3.65
CA MET A 240 -2.18 -17.90 2.88
C MET A 240 -2.65 -19.23 3.48
N TYR A 241 -2.46 -19.41 4.80
CA TYR A 241 -2.96 -20.60 5.50
C TYR A 241 -4.47 -20.82 5.28
N ARG A 242 -5.28 -19.76 5.43
CA ARG A 242 -6.74 -19.82 5.23
C ARG A 242 -7.16 -20.15 3.79
N ALA A 243 -6.36 -19.75 2.79
CA ALA A 243 -6.64 -20.07 1.40
C ALA A 243 -6.47 -21.58 1.10
N GLY A 244 -5.59 -22.26 1.84
CA GLY A 244 -5.34 -23.70 1.71
C GLY A 244 -4.19 -24.04 0.76
N ARG A 245 -3.65 -25.25 0.88
CA ARG A 245 -2.42 -25.68 0.18
C ARG A 245 -2.61 -25.67 -1.33
N GLU A 246 -3.70 -26.24 -1.82
CA GLU A 246 -4.04 -26.37 -3.23
C GLU A 246 -4.12 -25.01 -3.96
N VAL A 247 -4.71 -24.00 -3.33
CA VAL A 247 -4.76 -22.64 -3.87
C VAL A 247 -3.35 -22.05 -3.95
N ASN A 248 -2.60 -22.12 -2.85
CA ASN A 248 -1.25 -21.57 -2.79
C ASN A 248 -0.28 -22.27 -3.74
N THR A 249 -0.42 -23.57 -3.99
CA THR A 249 0.34 -24.31 -5.00
C THR A 249 0.09 -23.76 -6.40
N ALA A 250 -1.17 -23.56 -6.76
CA ALA A 250 -1.54 -23.00 -8.07
C ALA A 250 -1.04 -21.56 -8.24
N VAL A 251 -1.22 -20.71 -7.23
CA VAL A 251 -0.76 -19.32 -7.24
C VAL A 251 0.77 -19.25 -7.25
N THR A 252 1.47 -20.13 -6.52
CA THR A 252 2.94 -20.23 -6.54
C THR A 252 3.47 -20.56 -7.93
N ALA A 253 2.84 -21.51 -8.63
CA ALA A 253 3.21 -21.84 -10.00
C ALA A 253 2.99 -20.63 -10.93
N PHE A 254 1.86 -19.94 -10.80
CA PHE A 254 1.56 -18.73 -11.56
C PHE A 254 2.58 -17.62 -11.32
N VAL A 255 2.88 -17.31 -10.06
CA VAL A 255 3.81 -16.24 -9.68
C VAL A 255 5.23 -16.55 -10.19
N LYS A 256 5.69 -17.80 -10.07
CA LYS A 256 6.96 -18.23 -10.64
C LYS A 256 7.01 -18.03 -12.14
N GLU A 257 5.92 -18.30 -12.86
CA GLU A 257 5.86 -18.08 -14.29
C GLU A 257 5.84 -16.59 -14.64
N TRP A 258 5.09 -15.78 -13.89
CA TRP A 258 5.07 -14.33 -14.09
C TRP A 258 6.46 -13.71 -13.88
N LEU A 259 7.19 -14.13 -12.86
CA LEU A 259 8.54 -13.64 -12.57
C LEU A 259 9.58 -13.97 -13.65
N LYS A 260 9.35 -14.97 -14.52
CA LYS A 260 10.23 -15.26 -15.66
C LYS A 260 10.03 -14.27 -16.82
N GLY A 261 8.86 -13.66 -16.91
CA GLY A 261 8.48 -12.75 -17.99
C GLY A 261 8.68 -11.29 -17.64
N GLU A 262 8.12 -10.42 -18.48
CA GLU A 262 8.03 -8.99 -18.19
C GLU A 262 7.00 -8.76 -17.06
N ILE A 263 7.43 -8.12 -15.97
CA ILE A 263 6.58 -7.90 -14.79
C ILE A 263 5.46 -6.91 -15.12
N VAL A 264 5.83 -5.81 -15.76
CA VAL A 264 4.94 -4.75 -16.24
C VAL A 264 5.27 -4.50 -17.71
N ALA A 265 4.33 -4.82 -18.59
CA ALA A 265 4.45 -4.69 -20.03
C ALA A 265 4.70 -3.24 -20.45
N LYS A 266 5.58 -3.04 -21.43
CA LYS A 266 5.79 -1.73 -22.09
C LYS A 266 4.53 -1.24 -22.79
N GLN A 267 3.86 -2.12 -23.53
CA GLN A 267 2.57 -1.80 -24.15
C GLN A 267 1.46 -2.01 -23.14
N LYS A 268 0.68 -0.96 -22.90
CA LYS A 268 -0.40 -0.98 -21.93
C LYS A 268 -1.69 -1.46 -22.58
N VAL A 269 -2.45 -2.24 -21.81
CA VAL A 269 -3.82 -2.63 -22.19
C VAL A 269 -4.81 -1.69 -21.52
N LYS A 270 -5.93 -1.42 -22.18
CA LYS A 270 -7.03 -0.71 -21.53
C LYS A 270 -7.85 -1.70 -20.72
N MET A 271 -8.12 -1.39 -19.46
CA MET A 271 -9.03 -2.22 -18.69
C MET A 271 -10.45 -2.07 -19.23
N PRO A 272 -11.26 -3.13 -19.18
CA PRO A 272 -12.68 -3.02 -19.44
C PRO A 272 -13.31 -1.94 -18.56
N ALA A 273 -14.21 -1.16 -19.16
CA ALA A 273 -14.96 -0.11 -18.48
C ALA A 273 -15.98 -0.79 -17.55
N GLY A 274 -15.65 -0.89 -16.26
CA GLY A 274 -16.62 -1.24 -15.24
C GLY A 274 -17.54 -0.06 -14.99
N ASP A 275 -18.84 -0.31 -14.83
CA ASP A 275 -19.82 0.73 -14.50
C ASP A 275 -19.30 1.62 -13.36
N ASN A 276 -19.10 2.90 -13.70
CA ASN A 276 -18.69 3.95 -12.78
C ASN A 276 -19.85 4.28 -11.82
N SER A 277 -20.18 3.37 -10.91
CA SER A 277 -21.02 3.70 -9.77
C SER A 277 -20.15 4.34 -8.67
N THR A 278 -20.12 5.67 -8.73
CA THR A 278 -19.83 6.61 -7.65
C THR A 278 -18.38 6.71 -7.15
N GLY A 279 -17.54 7.27 -8.01
CA GLY A 279 -16.46 8.16 -7.59
C GLY A 279 -16.68 9.51 -8.26
N THR A 280 -17.46 10.39 -7.64
CA THR A 280 -17.66 11.76 -8.13
C THR A 280 -16.33 12.52 -8.03
N ALA A 281 -15.50 12.37 -9.06
CA ALA A 281 -14.55 13.40 -9.44
C ALA A 281 -15.34 14.41 -10.28
N SER A 282 -15.97 15.38 -9.60
CA SER A 282 -16.33 16.63 -10.27
C SER A 282 -15.03 17.42 -10.47
N GLY A 283 -14.30 17.06 -11.53
CA GLY A 283 -13.33 17.94 -12.15
C GLY A 283 -14.12 18.95 -12.98
N SER A 284 -14.62 20.00 -12.33
CA SER A 284 -15.05 21.18 -13.08
C SER A 284 -13.81 21.99 -13.43
N THR A 285 -13.53 22.07 -14.72
CA THR A 285 -12.54 22.95 -15.32
C THR A 285 -13.02 24.39 -15.20
N PHE A 286 -12.85 25.02 -14.03
CA PHE A 286 -13.09 26.45 -13.89
C PHE A 286 -11.86 27.21 -14.38
N THR A 287 -12.01 27.92 -15.48
CA THR A 287 -11.05 28.96 -15.86
C THR A 287 -11.18 30.12 -14.86
N LYS A 288 -10.03 30.69 -14.47
CA LYS A 288 -9.87 31.73 -13.44
C LYS A 288 -10.68 33.03 -13.69
N LYS A 289 -11.42 33.11 -14.79
CA LYS A 289 -12.20 34.28 -15.22
C LYS A 289 -13.67 34.24 -14.79
N GLU A 290 -14.17 33.11 -14.29
CA GLU A 290 -15.61 32.92 -14.01
C GLU A 290 -15.96 32.92 -12.50
N LEU A 291 -14.96 33.06 -11.62
CA LEU A 291 -15.16 33.09 -10.16
C LEU A 291 -15.41 34.50 -9.58
N VAL A 292 -15.44 35.55 -10.42
CA VAL A 292 -15.55 36.95 -9.97
C VAL A 292 -16.95 37.55 -10.22
N GLU A 293 -17.84 36.86 -10.93
CA GLU A 293 -19.13 37.43 -11.35
C GLU A 293 -20.36 36.84 -10.63
N GLN A 294 -20.17 35.94 -9.66
CA GLN A 294 -21.27 35.35 -8.86
C GLN A 294 -21.32 35.80 -7.40
N VAL A 295 -20.68 36.93 -7.08
CA VAL A 295 -20.72 37.55 -5.73
C VAL A 295 -21.61 38.81 -5.69
N LEU A 296 -22.20 39.23 -6.80
CA LEU A 296 -22.95 40.49 -6.88
C LEU A 296 -24.29 40.39 -7.64
N THR A 297 -25.15 39.44 -7.28
CA THR A 297 -26.61 39.61 -7.42
C THR A 297 -27.30 38.66 -6.45
N GLY A 298 -27.83 39.22 -5.35
CA GLY A 298 -28.79 38.49 -4.54
C GLY A 298 -30.14 38.39 -5.26
N ASP A 299 -30.88 37.33 -5.00
CA ASP A 299 -32.30 37.49 -4.75
C ASP A 299 -32.84 36.42 -3.79
N SER A 300 -33.75 36.90 -2.98
CA SER A 300 -34.50 36.25 -1.93
C SER A 300 -35.83 35.74 -2.46
N SER A 301 -36.18 34.48 -2.20
CA SER A 301 -37.59 34.11 -2.06
C SER A 301 -37.76 32.84 -1.24
N SER A 302 -38.39 33.01 -0.08
CA SER A 302 -38.96 31.99 0.79
C SER A 302 -40.32 31.51 0.27
N THR A 303 -40.61 30.21 0.40
CA THR A 303 -41.96 29.71 0.71
C THR A 303 -41.90 28.41 1.51
N ASN A 304 -42.65 28.40 2.61
CA ASN A 304 -42.88 27.29 3.56
C ASN A 304 -43.96 26.31 3.07
N SER A 305 -43.90 25.04 3.51
CA SER A 305 -45.04 24.25 4.08
C SER A 305 -44.55 22.83 4.47
N SER A 306 -44.35 22.55 5.76
CA SER A 306 -45.10 21.58 6.60
C SER A 306 -45.15 20.11 6.09
N ASP A 307 -44.48 19.18 6.78
CA ASP A 307 -45.08 18.44 7.90
C ASP A 307 -44.05 17.54 8.62
N SER A 308 -44.25 17.37 9.92
CA SER A 308 -43.48 16.53 10.86
C SER A 308 -44.45 15.49 11.47
N PRO A 309 -44.04 14.38 12.14
CA PRO A 309 -43.04 14.41 13.23
C PRO A 309 -42.20 13.14 13.45
N GLY A 310 -41.08 13.24 14.18
CA GLY A 310 -40.44 12.03 14.72
C GLY A 310 -39.04 12.05 15.33
N LYS A 311 -38.77 12.93 16.30
CA LYS A 311 -37.87 12.73 17.47
C LYS A 311 -36.34 12.48 17.29
N LYS A 312 -35.61 13.36 18.00
CA LYS A 312 -34.37 13.21 18.78
C LYS A 312 -33.02 13.30 18.05
N GLN A 313 -32.35 14.45 18.22
CA GLN A 313 -31.02 14.50 18.85
C GLN A 313 -30.66 15.94 19.30
N LYS A 314 -30.41 16.09 20.61
CA LYS A 314 -29.79 17.26 21.24
C LYS A 314 -28.27 17.01 21.30
N LYS A 315 -27.49 18.05 20.99
CA LYS A 315 -26.21 18.50 21.62
C LYS A 315 -25.14 18.86 20.58
N SER A 316 -25.10 20.13 20.16
CA SER A 316 -23.87 20.86 19.80
C SER A 316 -24.17 22.25 19.20
N SER A 317 -24.62 23.25 19.99
CA SER A 317 -24.65 24.64 19.47
C SER A 317 -24.63 25.77 20.52
N LEU A 318 -23.96 25.58 21.66
CA LEU A 318 -23.82 26.62 22.69
C LEU A 318 -22.48 27.35 22.68
N LEU A 319 -21.82 27.48 21.51
CA LEU A 319 -20.54 28.18 21.39
C LEU A 319 -20.44 29.20 20.24
N ILE A 320 -21.54 29.47 19.50
CA ILE A 320 -21.52 30.44 18.37
C ILE A 320 -22.65 31.48 18.50
N ARG A 321 -22.87 32.02 19.70
CA ARG A 321 -23.84 33.12 19.93
C ARG A 321 -23.34 34.25 20.85
N LYS A 322 -22.02 34.40 21.03
CA LYS A 322 -21.44 35.50 21.84
C LYS A 322 -20.39 36.36 21.11
N LEU A 323 -20.34 36.32 19.77
CA LEU A 323 -19.35 37.08 18.99
C LEU A 323 -19.94 38.07 17.98
N LYS A 324 -21.18 38.53 18.17
CA LYS A 324 -21.80 39.50 17.24
C LYS A 324 -22.26 40.84 17.84
N ASP A 325 -21.99 41.11 19.12
CA ASP A 325 -22.34 42.39 19.78
C ASP A 325 -21.13 43.22 20.22
N LYS A 326 -20.00 43.14 19.49
CA LYS A 326 -18.84 44.02 19.72
C LYS A 326 -18.17 44.46 18.42
N ILE A 327 -18.94 44.98 17.47
CA ILE A 327 -18.49 45.96 16.47
C ILE A 327 -19.67 46.89 16.18
N ASN A 328 -19.82 47.90 17.03
CA ASN A 328 -20.27 49.26 16.77
C ASN A 328 -19.90 50.10 18.00
#